data_AF-A0A2D5BUR6-F1
#
_entry.id   AF-A0A2D5BUR6-F1
#
_cell.length_a   1.000
_cell.length_b   1.000
_cell.length_c   1.000
_cell.angle_alpha   90.00
_cell.angle_beta   90.00
_cell.angle_gamma   90.00
#
_symmetry.space_group_name_H-M   'P 1'
#
loop_
_entity.id
_entity.type
_entity.pdbx_description
1 polymer ?
#
loop_
_entity_poly.entity_id
_entity_poly.type
_entity_poly.pdbx_seq_one_letter_code
_entity_poly.pdbx_strand_id
1 'polypeptide(L)' 'MVVQRGNLQQYLYHLHDGSEQEERDRMMRMSPTPKGEALAWRDPDLAPRLLGYCAIRDVEEHWTREEQSAVQCRL' A
#
# COMPACT_ATOMS: atom_id res chain seq x y z
N MET A 1 -0.80 7.38 -2.95
CA MET A 1 -1.53 6.15 -2.59
C MET A 1 -0.78 5.26 -1.60
N VAL A 2 0.27 4.52 -1.98
CA VAL A 2 1.04 3.67 -1.02
C VAL A 2 2.06 4.48 -0.21
N VAL A 3 2.84 5.34 -0.86
CA VAL A 3 3.85 6.20 -0.21
C VAL A 3 3.26 7.10 0.87
N GLN A 4 2.18 7.83 0.54
CA GLN A 4 1.48 8.70 1.50
C GLN A 4 0.95 7.92 2.71
N ARG A 5 0.46 6.69 2.50
CA ARG A 5 0.03 5.81 3.60
C ARG A 5 1.21 5.32 4.42
N GLY A 6 2.34 5.01 3.80
CA GLY A 6 3.58 4.66 4.48
C GLY A 6 4.06 5.77 5.42
N ASN A 7 4.02 7.03 4.97
CA ASN A 7 4.39 8.18 5.79
C ASN A 7 3.46 8.34 7.02
N LEU A 8 2.16 8.20 6.81
CA LEU A 8 1.19 8.26 7.91
C LEU A 8 1.40 7.09 8.89
N GLN A 9 1.62 5.89 8.39
CA GLN A 9 1.94 4.72 9.21
C GLN A 9 3.21 4.95 10.04
N GLN A 10 4.26 5.52 9.44
CA GLN A 10 5.50 5.85 10.16
C GLN A 10 5.20 6.83 11.31
N TYR A 11 4.45 7.90 11.06
CA TYR A 11 4.03 8.82 12.10
C TYR A 11 3.27 8.10 13.23
N LEU A 12 2.24 7.31 12.87
CA LEU A 12 1.40 6.60 13.84
C LEU A 12 2.19 5.59 14.68
N TYR A 13 3.28 5.01 14.17
CA TYR A 13 4.13 4.08 14.93
C TYR A 13 4.98 4.75 16.00
N HIS A 14 5.23 6.05 15.88
CA HIS A 14 6.13 6.79 16.77
C HIS A 14 5.41 7.84 17.62
N LEU A 15 4.10 7.71 17.78
CA LEU A 15 3.35 8.57 18.70
C LEU A 15 3.92 8.46 20.12
N HIS A 16 4.09 9.61 20.76
CA HIS A 16 4.35 9.67 22.19
C HIS A 16 3.11 9.23 22.97
N ASP A 17 3.29 8.83 24.23
CA ASP A 17 2.19 8.50 25.12
C ASP A 17 1.22 9.68 25.23
N GLY A 18 -0.08 9.40 25.08
CA GLY A 18 -1.13 10.40 25.11
C GLY A 18 -2.40 9.97 24.38
N SER A 19 -3.38 10.86 24.32
CA SER A 19 -4.71 10.57 23.75
C SER A 19 -4.68 10.14 22.29
N GLU A 20 -3.73 10.64 21.50
CA GLU A 20 -3.56 10.23 20.10
C GLU A 20 -3.06 8.79 19.98
N GLN A 21 -2.13 8.38 20.86
CA GLN A 21 -1.65 7.01 20.97
C GLN A 21 -2.78 6.07 21.41
N GLU A 22 -3.60 6.49 22.38
CA GLU A 22 -4.75 5.72 22.87
C GLU A 22 -5.78 5.49 21.76
N GLU A 23 -6.06 6.52 20.96
CA GLU A 23 -6.98 6.42 19.83
C GLU A 23 -6.44 5.50 18.73
N ARG A 24 -5.15 5.64 18.38
CA ARG A 24 -4.46 4.74 17.46
C ARG A 24 -4.56 3.28 17.96
N ASP A 25 -4.32 3.04 19.24
CA ASP A 25 -4.41 1.72 19.85
C ASP A 25 -5.83 1.17 19.87
N ARG A 26 -6.84 2.01 20.13
CA ARG A 26 -8.25 1.65 20.04
C ARG A 26 -8.60 1.18 18.64
N MET A 27 -8.18 1.93 17.61
CA MET A 27 -8.38 1.52 16.21
C MET A 27 -7.62 0.23 15.87
N MET A 28 -6.42 0.04 16.44
CA MET A 28 -5.62 -1.18 16.26
C MET A 28 -6.28 -2.45 16.79
N ARG A 29 -7.16 -2.35 17.78
CA ARG A 29 -7.89 -3.51 18.34
C ARG A 29 -9.12 -3.92 17.52
N MET A 30 -9.58 -3.10 16.57
CA MET A 30 -10.78 -3.41 15.79
C MET A 30 -10.55 -4.61 14.86
N SER A 31 -11.53 -5.52 14.82
CA SER A 31 -11.62 -6.65 13.89
C SER A 31 -13.10 -6.89 13.55
N PRO A 32 -13.51 -6.82 12.25
CA PRO A 32 -12.69 -6.47 11.10
C PRO A 32 -12.26 -5.00 11.12
N THR A 33 -11.22 -4.68 10.36
CA THR A 33 -10.73 -3.31 10.18
C THR A 33 -11.64 -2.50 9.26
N PRO A 34 -11.82 -1.20 9.50
CA PRO A 34 -12.62 -0.35 8.64
C PRO A 34 -11.91 -0.10 7.30
N LYS A 35 -12.69 0.21 6.27
CA LYS A 35 -12.15 0.71 4.99
C LYS A 35 -11.46 2.06 5.22
N GLY A 36 -10.34 2.27 4.56
CA GLY A 36 -9.57 3.51 4.73
C GLY A 36 -8.59 3.48 5.90
N GLU A 37 -8.43 2.33 6.57
CA GLU A 37 -7.47 2.11 7.67
C GLU A 37 -6.09 2.71 7.35
N ALA A 38 -5.52 3.42 8.32
CA ALA A 38 -4.27 4.16 8.12
C ALA A 38 -3.09 3.22 7.86
N LEU A 39 -3.09 2.05 8.49
CA LEU A 39 -2.12 1.00 8.22
C LEU A 39 -2.50 0.24 6.94
N ALA A 40 -1.74 0.48 5.87
CA ALA A 40 -2.02 -0.02 4.52
C ALA A 40 -2.19 -1.55 4.44
N TRP A 41 -1.47 -2.30 5.28
CA TRP A 41 -1.51 -3.76 5.35
C TRP A 41 -2.71 -4.32 6.12
N ARG A 42 -3.42 -3.49 6.89
CA ARG A 42 -4.66 -3.85 7.61
C ARG A 42 -5.92 -3.44 6.87
N ASP A 43 -5.81 -2.51 5.93
CA ASP A 43 -6.95 -2.01 5.16
C ASP A 43 -7.54 -3.13 4.29
N PRO A 44 -8.84 -3.46 4.42
CA PRO A 44 -9.44 -4.57 3.68
C PRO A 44 -9.49 -4.36 2.16
N ASP A 45 -9.48 -3.12 1.67
CA ASP A 45 -9.51 -2.78 0.24
C ASP A 45 -8.10 -2.66 -0.36
N LEU A 46 -7.09 -2.33 0.46
CA LEU A 46 -5.70 -2.16 -0.01
C LEU A 46 -4.82 -3.38 0.26
N ALA A 47 -4.94 -4.02 1.43
CA ALA A 47 -4.07 -5.11 1.85
C ALA A 47 -4.04 -6.29 0.87
N PRO A 48 -5.17 -6.76 0.29
CA PRO A 48 -5.13 -7.84 -0.69
C PRO A 48 -4.32 -7.48 -1.94
N ARG A 49 -4.38 -6.22 -2.39
CA ARG A 49 -3.61 -5.74 -3.55
C ARG A 49 -2.14 -5.54 -3.21
N LEU A 50 -1.85 -4.97 -2.04
CA LEU A 50 -0.50 -4.72 -1.56
C LEU A 50 0.27 -6.02 -1.33
N LEU A 51 -0.32 -6.96 -0.57
CA LEU A 51 0.30 -8.22 -0.18
C LEU A 51 0.19 -9.29 -1.28
N GLY A 52 -0.80 -9.18 -2.16
CA GLY A 52 -1.00 -10.07 -3.30
C GLY A 52 -0.32 -9.59 -4.59
N TYR A 53 0.48 -8.52 -4.54
CA TYR A 53 1.21 -8.05 -5.71
C TYR A 53 2.23 -9.09 -6.16
N CYS A 54 2.16 -9.48 -7.44
CA CYS A 54 3.06 -10.46 -8.05
C CYS A 54 3.92 -9.75 -9.09
N ALA A 55 5.17 -9.46 -8.73
CA ALA A 55 6.11 -8.76 -9.61
C ALA A 55 6.41 -9.55 -10.89
N ILE A 56 6.44 -10.88 -10.83
CA ILE A 56 6.71 -11.73 -12.01
C ILE A 56 5.62 -11.54 -13.07
N ARG A 57 4.34 -11.65 -12.66
CA ARG A 57 3.21 -11.42 -13.57
C ARG A 57 3.23 -10.00 -14.15
N ASP A 58 3.54 -9.00 -13.32
CA ASP A 58 3.59 -7.61 -13.75
C ASP A 58 4.67 -7.37 -14.83
N VAL A 59 5.85 -7.98 -14.65
CA VAL A 59 6.93 -7.96 -15.66
C VAL A 59 6.50 -8.67 -16.94
N GLU A 60 5.95 -9.88 -16.85
CA GLU A 60 5.50 -10.63 -18.04
C GLU A 60 4.47 -9.84 -18.87
N GLU A 61 3.56 -9.11 -18.21
CA GLU A 61 2.52 -8.30 -18.86
C GLU A 61 3.06 -7.01 -19.53
N HIS A 62 4.10 -6.39 -18.98
CA HIS A 62 4.51 -5.04 -19.36
C HIS A 62 5.88 -4.96 -20.06
N TRP A 63 6.79 -5.91 -19.83
CA TRP A 63 8.15 -5.88 -20.34
C TRP A 63 8.21 -5.96 -21.88
N THR A 64 7.35 -6.77 -22.49
CA THR A 64 7.31 -6.95 -23.96
C THR A 64 6.67 -5.77 -24.72
N ARG A 65 5.91 -4.90 -24.04
CA ARG A 65 5.29 -3.71 -24.64
C ARG A 65 6.30 -2.62 -24.96
N GLU A 66 7.35 -2.49 -24.16
CA GLU A 66 8.40 -1.48 -24.37
C GLU A 66 9.30 -1.84 -25.56
N GLU A 67 9.61 -3.11 -25.77
CA GLU A 67 10.40 -3.57 -26.92
C GLU A 67 9.68 -3.28 -28.26
N GLN A 68 8.36 -3.48 -28.32
CA GLN A 68 7.58 -3.20 -29.53
C GLN A 68 7.46 -1.70 -29.83
N SER A 69 7.30 -0.86 -28.80
CA SER A 69 7.26 0.60 -28.95
C SER A 69 8.63 1.19 -29.36
N ALA A 70 9.73 0.65 -28.82
CA ALA A 70 11.08 1.07 -29.16
C ALA A 70 11.50 0.70 -30.59
N VAL A 71 10.97 -0.40 -31.14
CA VAL A 71 11.17 -0.78 -32.55
C VAL A 71 10.36 0.13 -33.49
N GLN A 72 9.15 0.50 -33.11
CA GLN A 72 8.27 1.32 -33.97
C GLN A 72 8.68 2.79 -34.05
N CYS A 73 9.41 3.32 -33.06
CA CYS A 73 9.92 4.70 -33.08
C CYS A 73 11.24 4.86 -33.86
N ARG A 74 11.83 3.76 -34.36
CA ARG A 74 13.10 3.72 -35.12
C ARG A 74 12.92 3.37 -36.61
N LEU A 75 11.69 3.29 -37.09
CA LEU A 75 11.32 3.15 -38.50
C LEU A 75 10.64 4.43 -38.98
#